data_AF-A0A0D0D000-F1
#
_entry.id   AF-A0A0D0D000-F1
#
_cell.length_a   1.000
_cell.length_b   1.000
_cell.length_c   1.000
_cell.angle_alpha   90.00
_cell.angle_beta   90.00
_cell.angle_gamma   90.00
#
_symmetry.space_group_name_H-M   'P 1'
#
loop_
_entity.id
_entity.type
_entity.pdbx_description
1 polymer ?
#
loop_
_entity_poly.entity_id
_entity_poly.type
_entity_poly.pdbx_seq_one_letter_code
_entity_poly.pdbx_strand_id
1 'polypeptide(L)'
;MGDEDSVAPARTYGSTTTCNAGNSPPTACDSNSPTTDGDTNAAASESMVPTLPQLSPSPSVTTSTLHTPCRSFDVRQPPSITEVQLAIRDLNLLLHPPRNRGRGYKTTALTSTLEKCLMWMLYFFRAFVDGLEWGPAALKTAKFVGKGPYISRKVREWSRAYISDCGNLPFIRYGGAWTKSRIRDEDLQEELLLHLQSLGKYVTASAIIIYLDHLEVQARYGLTETISLAMAQRWMTEVGYRWGKDPKGQYVDGHERDDVVFYRQNSFIPAWYKIDANTRRWSSANPLQCENDETDVGRKTVVWFHNESTFYAHDRQKTYWVPKDAKALPQQKGEGSSLMVADFISADYGWLHSHDGKESARVLFRAGKGRDGYFTNDEILVQVKKAMGILEKDYPDEDHVFVFDNATTHLK
;
A
#
# COMPACT_ATOMS: atom_id res chain seq x y z
N MET A 1 40.23 -10.19 65.07
CA MET A 1 40.11 -11.55 65.65
C MET A 1 39.67 -12.41 64.48
N GLY A 2 40.62 -13.05 63.79
CA GLY A 2 40.49 -13.40 62.36
C GLY A 2 40.68 -12.12 61.51
N ASP A 3 41.70 -11.93 60.67
CA ASP A 3 42.65 -12.78 59.92
C ASP A 3 42.08 -13.37 58.61
N GLU A 4 42.69 -12.92 57.49
CA GLU A 4 43.30 -13.70 56.38
C GLU A 4 42.37 -14.62 55.53
N ASP A 5 42.60 -14.91 54.23
CA ASP A 5 43.69 -14.58 53.29
C ASP A 5 43.28 -14.74 51.78
N SER A 6 44.24 -14.53 50.87
CA SER A 6 44.32 -14.90 49.43
C SER A 6 43.55 -14.00 48.43
N VAL A 7 44.11 -13.36 47.38
CA VAL A 7 45.29 -13.52 46.47
C VAL A 7 44.98 -14.20 45.12
N ALA A 8 44.65 -13.36 44.12
CA ALA A 8 45.20 -13.29 42.73
C ALA A 8 45.15 -14.53 41.79
N PRO A 9 45.49 -14.44 40.47
CA PRO A 9 45.95 -13.29 39.68
C PRO A 9 45.25 -13.09 38.29
N ALA A 10 45.74 -12.09 37.55
CA ALA A 10 45.25 -11.65 36.25
C ALA A 10 45.58 -12.57 35.06
N ARG A 11 44.90 -12.34 33.92
CA ARG A 11 45.41 -12.62 32.58
C ARG A 11 45.28 -11.40 31.66
N THR A 12 46.42 -10.83 31.30
CA THR A 12 46.58 -9.92 30.16
C THR A 12 46.66 -10.73 28.87
N TYR A 13 46.06 -10.20 27.79
CA TYR A 13 46.51 -10.44 26.41
C TYR A 13 46.34 -9.15 25.63
N GLY A 14 47.46 -8.50 25.34
CA GLY A 14 47.51 -7.47 24.30
C GLY A 14 47.76 -8.12 22.93
N SER A 15 47.24 -7.52 21.87
CA SER A 15 47.76 -7.76 20.53
C SER A 15 47.78 -6.43 19.77
N THR A 16 49.00 -5.94 19.56
CA THR A 16 49.30 -4.74 18.78
C THR A 16 49.53 -5.15 17.34
N THR A 17 48.88 -4.50 16.37
CA THR A 17 49.37 -4.48 14.98
C THR A 17 49.17 -3.09 14.38
N THR A 18 50.27 -2.51 13.89
CA THR A 18 50.37 -1.15 13.36
C THR A 18 50.57 -1.12 11.84
N CYS A 19 49.96 -0.11 11.21
CA CYS A 19 50.46 0.70 10.08
C CYS A 19 51.14 0.05 8.84
N ASN A 20 50.52 0.23 7.67
CA ASN A 20 51.00 1.07 6.53
C ASN A 20 50.02 0.93 5.34
N ALA A 21 49.51 1.97 4.66
CA ALA A 21 50.12 3.12 3.96
C ALA A 21 50.68 2.76 2.56
N GLY A 22 50.05 3.28 1.48
CA GLY A 22 50.39 2.95 0.08
C GLY A 22 49.55 3.63 -1.02
N ASN A 23 49.81 4.91 -1.27
CA ASN A 23 49.74 5.71 -2.52
C ASN A 23 48.75 5.42 -3.70
N SER A 24 47.96 6.46 -3.98
CA SER A 24 47.77 7.16 -5.29
C SER A 24 46.80 6.66 -6.41
N PRO A 25 46.08 7.59 -7.10
CA PRO A 25 45.15 7.33 -8.22
C PRO A 25 45.79 7.62 -9.61
N PRO A 26 45.11 7.33 -10.75
CA PRO A 26 44.22 8.30 -11.45
C PRO A 26 42.96 7.60 -12.05
N THR A 27 42.05 8.15 -12.88
CA THR A 27 42.05 9.31 -13.80
C THR A 27 40.61 9.76 -14.09
N ALA A 28 40.39 11.02 -14.50
CA ALA A 28 39.12 11.52 -15.02
C ALA A 28 38.91 11.19 -16.51
N CYS A 29 37.66 11.24 -16.97
CA CYS A 29 37.27 11.53 -18.35
C CYS A 29 35.91 12.23 -18.36
N ASP A 30 35.90 13.49 -18.78
CA ASP A 30 34.69 14.27 -19.06
C ASP A 30 33.98 13.79 -20.35
N SER A 31 32.73 14.23 -20.54
CA SER A 31 32.26 14.97 -21.75
C SER A 31 30.84 14.62 -22.22
N ASN A 32 30.14 15.64 -22.73
CA ASN A 32 29.03 15.62 -23.71
C ASN A 32 27.57 15.39 -23.25
N SER A 33 26.97 16.49 -22.78
CA SER A 33 25.74 17.07 -23.38
C SER A 33 26.18 18.17 -24.39
N PRO A 34 25.40 18.64 -25.40
CA PRO A 34 23.94 18.91 -25.42
C PRO A 34 23.23 18.27 -26.66
N THR A 35 22.04 18.64 -27.20
CA THR A 35 21.25 19.90 -27.15
C THR A 35 19.72 19.75 -27.41
N THR A 36 19.07 20.91 -27.58
CA THR A 36 17.73 21.29 -28.08
C THR A 36 17.27 20.62 -29.41
N ASP A 37 16.06 20.69 -29.99
CA ASP A 37 14.80 21.50 -29.90
C ASP A 37 13.58 20.55 -30.22
N GLY A 38 12.27 20.90 -30.25
CA GLY A 38 11.49 22.11 -29.91
C GLY A 38 10.00 22.06 -30.41
N ASP A 39 9.11 22.80 -29.75
CA ASP A 39 7.82 23.44 -30.14
C ASP A 39 6.64 22.80 -30.97
N THR A 40 5.44 22.89 -30.36
CA THR A 40 4.10 23.27 -30.95
C THR A 40 3.34 22.27 -31.88
N ASN A 41 2.00 22.29 -32.05
CA ASN A 41 0.92 23.11 -31.44
C ASN A 41 -0.47 22.41 -31.37
N ALA A 42 -1.41 23.06 -30.68
CA ALA A 42 -2.81 22.68 -30.43
C ALA A 42 -3.74 22.52 -31.67
N ALA A 43 -4.87 21.82 -31.48
CA ALA A 43 -6.24 22.34 -31.71
C ALA A 43 -7.36 21.35 -31.29
N ALA A 44 -8.50 21.87 -30.83
CA ALA A 44 -9.73 21.12 -30.54
C ALA A 44 -10.90 21.65 -31.37
N SER A 45 -11.96 20.85 -31.55
CA SER A 45 -13.27 21.32 -32.03
C SER A 45 -14.42 20.40 -31.60
N GLU A 46 -15.52 21.00 -31.16
CA GLU A 46 -16.71 20.32 -30.63
C GLU A 46 -17.81 20.11 -31.68
N SER A 47 -18.71 19.16 -31.35
CA SER A 47 -20.15 19.05 -31.69
C SER A 47 -20.72 19.63 -33.01
N MET A 48 -21.55 18.82 -33.68
CA MET A 48 -22.99 19.12 -33.81
C MET A 48 -23.79 17.92 -34.37
N VAL A 49 -25.01 17.71 -33.86
CA VAL A 49 -25.98 16.70 -34.31
C VAL A 49 -27.12 17.39 -35.04
N PRO A 50 -27.70 16.79 -36.10
CA PRO A 50 -29.15 16.89 -36.27
C PRO A 50 -29.86 15.60 -36.73
N THR A 51 -30.80 15.15 -35.89
CA THR A 51 -32.22 14.91 -36.19
C THR A 51 -32.66 13.89 -37.27
N LEU A 52 -33.45 12.91 -36.81
CA LEU A 52 -34.28 11.97 -37.58
C LEU A 52 -35.58 12.61 -38.12
N PRO A 53 -36.11 12.17 -39.29
CA PRO A 53 -37.52 12.32 -39.64
C PRO A 53 -38.35 11.11 -39.23
N GLN A 54 -39.51 11.33 -38.60
CA GLN A 54 -40.58 10.31 -38.47
C GLN A 54 -41.42 10.22 -39.76
N LEU A 55 -41.97 9.04 -40.03
CA LEU A 55 -43.16 8.86 -40.87
C LEU A 55 -44.00 7.67 -40.39
N SER A 56 -45.32 7.90 -40.29
CA SER A 56 -46.39 6.95 -39.97
C SER A 56 -47.50 7.14 -41.03
N PRO A 57 -48.58 6.32 -41.11
CA PRO A 57 -48.78 4.94 -40.68
C PRO A 57 -49.22 4.00 -41.86
N SER A 58 -49.47 2.73 -41.57
CA SER A 58 -49.97 1.71 -42.52
C SER A 58 -51.42 1.91 -42.98
N PRO A 59 -51.84 1.23 -44.06
CA PRO A 59 -53.18 0.64 -44.16
C PRO A 59 -53.15 -0.90 -44.20
N SER A 60 -54.22 -1.49 -43.68
CA SER A 60 -54.38 -2.93 -43.39
C SER A 60 -54.90 -3.74 -44.58
N VAL A 61 -54.51 -5.02 -44.67
CA VAL A 61 -55.26 -6.07 -45.39
C VAL A 61 -55.39 -7.31 -44.49
N THR A 62 -56.52 -8.00 -44.61
CA THR A 62 -57.15 -8.79 -43.55
C THR A 62 -56.85 -10.29 -43.60
N THR A 63 -56.59 -10.88 -42.42
CA THR A 63 -56.75 -12.29 -42.02
C THR A 63 -56.50 -13.44 -43.02
N SER A 64 -55.65 -14.39 -42.60
CA SER A 64 -56.05 -15.81 -42.63
C SER A 64 -55.49 -16.55 -41.42
N THR A 65 -56.38 -17.17 -40.66
CA THR A 65 -56.06 -17.85 -39.39
C THR A 65 -55.80 -19.33 -39.64
N LEU A 66 -54.58 -19.79 -39.41
CA LEU A 66 -54.29 -21.22 -39.22
C LEU A 66 -53.80 -21.46 -37.79
N HIS A 67 -54.77 -21.67 -36.89
CA HIS A 67 -54.49 -22.19 -35.55
C HIS A 67 -54.02 -23.64 -35.65
N THR A 68 -52.72 -23.86 -35.48
CA THR A 68 -52.18 -25.18 -35.11
C THR A 68 -52.08 -25.23 -33.58
N PRO A 69 -52.55 -26.29 -32.89
CA PRO A 69 -52.59 -26.30 -31.42
C PRO A 69 -51.21 -26.32 -30.78
N CYS A 70 -51.03 -25.59 -29.68
CA CYS A 70 -49.86 -25.74 -28.81
C CYS A 70 -49.77 -27.18 -28.29
N ARG A 71 -48.71 -27.91 -28.68
CA ARG A 71 -48.34 -29.16 -28.01
C ARG A 71 -47.95 -28.86 -26.57
N SER A 72 -48.67 -29.46 -25.62
CA SER A 72 -48.22 -29.54 -24.24
C SER A 72 -46.91 -30.34 -24.17
N PHE A 73 -45.80 -29.67 -23.87
CA PHE A 73 -44.52 -30.36 -23.62
C PHE A 73 -44.63 -31.19 -22.33
N ASP A 74 -44.58 -32.51 -22.45
CA ASP A 74 -44.49 -33.41 -21.30
C ASP A 74 -43.12 -33.26 -20.65
N VAL A 75 -43.11 -32.67 -19.45
CA VAL A 75 -41.92 -32.38 -18.63
C VAL A 75 -41.10 -33.65 -18.32
N ARG A 76 -41.64 -34.86 -18.54
CA ARG A 76 -40.95 -36.12 -18.25
C ARG A 76 -40.12 -36.67 -19.40
N GLN A 77 -40.35 -36.27 -20.65
CA GLN A 77 -39.63 -36.84 -21.80
C GLN A 77 -38.28 -36.13 -22.07
N PRO A 78 -37.27 -36.84 -22.61
CA PRO A 78 -36.03 -36.21 -23.09
C PRO A 78 -36.31 -35.38 -24.36
N PRO A 79 -35.59 -34.26 -24.60
CA PRO A 79 -35.67 -33.54 -25.87
C PRO A 79 -35.25 -34.41 -27.06
N SER A 80 -35.70 -34.07 -28.27
CA SER A 80 -35.31 -34.79 -29.47
C SER A 80 -33.83 -34.58 -29.80
N ILE A 81 -33.21 -35.57 -30.45
CA ILE A 81 -31.81 -35.48 -30.89
C ILE A 81 -31.60 -34.28 -31.83
N THR A 82 -32.58 -33.96 -32.68
CA THR A 82 -32.53 -32.81 -33.61
C THR A 82 -32.47 -31.47 -32.87
N GLU A 83 -33.31 -31.27 -31.84
CA GLU A 83 -33.29 -30.06 -31.00
C GLU A 83 -31.95 -29.91 -30.27
N VAL A 84 -31.42 -31.02 -29.75
CA VAL A 84 -30.11 -31.03 -29.07
C VAL A 84 -28.97 -30.72 -30.05
N GLN A 85 -29.00 -31.23 -31.28
CA GLN A 85 -28.00 -30.91 -32.30
C GLN A 85 -28.02 -29.43 -32.73
N LEU A 86 -29.20 -28.82 -32.80
CA LEU A 86 -29.34 -27.37 -33.02
C LEU A 86 -28.74 -26.57 -31.85
N ALA A 87 -29.04 -26.96 -30.61
CA ALA A 87 -28.48 -26.33 -29.42
C ALA A 87 -26.95 -26.49 -29.31
N ILE A 88 -26.39 -27.65 -29.73
CA ILE A 88 -24.94 -27.85 -29.85
C ILE A 88 -24.35 -26.84 -30.83
N ARG A 89 -24.93 -26.67 -32.02
CA ARG A 89 -24.43 -25.72 -33.03
C ARG A 89 -24.40 -24.30 -32.48
N ASP A 90 -25.47 -23.91 -31.80
CA ASP A 90 -25.65 -22.58 -31.23
C ASP A 90 -24.65 -22.30 -30.09
N LEU A 91 -24.50 -23.23 -29.14
CA LEU A 91 -23.49 -23.13 -28.07
C LEU A 91 -22.05 -23.05 -28.61
N ASN A 92 -21.74 -23.74 -29.73
CA ASN A 92 -20.41 -23.61 -30.33
C ASN A 92 -20.19 -22.22 -30.96
N LEU A 93 -21.23 -21.56 -31.48
CA LEU A 93 -21.11 -20.18 -31.99
C LEU A 93 -20.95 -19.16 -30.84
N LEU A 94 -21.62 -19.37 -29.71
CA LEU A 94 -21.47 -18.53 -28.52
C LEU A 94 -20.09 -18.69 -27.84
N LEU A 95 -19.61 -19.92 -27.67
CA LEU A 95 -18.32 -20.23 -27.03
C LEU A 95 -17.13 -19.97 -27.97
N HIS A 96 -17.30 -20.16 -29.27
CA HIS A 96 -16.20 -20.12 -30.25
C HIS A 96 -16.59 -19.29 -31.49
N PRO A 97 -16.90 -17.99 -31.34
CA PRO A 97 -17.31 -17.14 -32.45
C PRO A 97 -16.19 -17.02 -33.51
N PRO A 98 -16.47 -17.30 -34.80
CA PRO A 98 -15.46 -17.30 -35.85
C PRO A 98 -14.93 -15.88 -36.13
N ARG A 99 -13.64 -15.79 -36.49
CA ARG A 99 -13.03 -14.53 -36.97
C ARG A 99 -13.53 -14.18 -38.37
N ASN A 100 -13.61 -12.88 -38.65
CA ASN A 100 -14.02 -12.39 -39.98
C ASN A 100 -12.99 -12.75 -41.07
N ARG A 101 -11.72 -12.96 -40.70
CA ARG A 101 -10.61 -13.42 -41.55
C ARG A 101 -9.60 -14.21 -40.70
N GLY A 102 -8.96 -15.23 -41.28
CA GLY A 102 -7.91 -16.04 -40.64
C GLY A 102 -8.42 -17.23 -39.80
N ARG A 103 -7.49 -18.04 -39.28
CA ARG A 103 -7.80 -19.17 -38.37
C ARG A 103 -7.96 -18.70 -36.93
N GLY A 104 -8.77 -19.42 -36.15
CA GLY A 104 -9.02 -19.17 -34.72
C GLY A 104 -10.31 -18.38 -34.44
N TYR A 105 -10.63 -18.22 -33.16
CA TYR A 105 -11.86 -17.61 -32.67
C TYR A 105 -11.66 -16.16 -32.22
N LYS A 106 -12.74 -15.40 -32.07
CA LYS A 106 -12.74 -14.09 -31.39
C LYS A 106 -12.80 -14.32 -29.87
N THR A 107 -12.26 -13.40 -29.09
CA THR A 107 -12.48 -13.37 -27.64
C THR A 107 -13.97 -13.14 -27.37
N THR A 108 -14.57 -13.95 -26.51
CA THR A 108 -15.96 -13.83 -26.06
C THR A 108 -16.08 -12.82 -24.93
N ALA A 109 -17.08 -11.95 -24.98
CA ALA A 109 -17.43 -11.06 -23.86
C ALA A 109 -18.27 -11.77 -22.77
N LEU A 110 -18.11 -13.08 -22.63
CA LEU A 110 -18.79 -13.90 -21.64
C LEU A 110 -18.00 -13.88 -20.33
N THR A 111 -18.68 -13.91 -19.19
CA THR A 111 -18.00 -14.07 -17.90
C THR A 111 -17.45 -15.49 -17.76
N SER A 112 -16.31 -15.64 -17.07
CA SER A 112 -15.66 -16.93 -16.77
C SER A 112 -16.63 -17.98 -16.23
N THR A 113 -17.58 -17.57 -15.37
CA THR A 113 -18.65 -18.43 -14.85
C THR A 113 -19.66 -18.87 -15.93
N LEU A 114 -20.12 -17.95 -16.78
CA LEU A 114 -21.09 -18.24 -17.84
C LEU A 114 -20.48 -19.17 -18.90
N GLU A 115 -19.24 -18.92 -19.31
CA GLU A 115 -18.49 -19.78 -20.25
C GLU A 115 -18.37 -21.22 -19.71
N LYS A 116 -17.96 -21.37 -18.43
CA LYS A 116 -17.91 -22.68 -17.74
C LYS A 116 -19.28 -23.39 -17.77
N CYS A 117 -20.39 -22.67 -17.58
CA CYS A 117 -21.75 -23.26 -17.63
C CYS A 117 -22.15 -23.75 -19.03
N LEU A 118 -21.94 -22.91 -20.06
CA LEU A 118 -22.23 -23.24 -21.46
C LEU A 118 -21.37 -24.42 -21.92
N MET A 119 -20.11 -24.50 -21.49
CA MET A 119 -19.23 -25.63 -21.76
C MET A 119 -19.75 -26.94 -21.13
N TRP A 120 -20.28 -26.89 -19.90
CA TRP A 120 -20.89 -28.07 -19.26
C TRP A 120 -22.16 -28.53 -19.99
N MET A 121 -22.99 -27.59 -20.47
CA MET A 121 -24.15 -27.90 -21.32
C MET A 121 -23.72 -28.54 -22.64
N LEU A 122 -22.67 -28.03 -23.28
CA LEU A 122 -22.11 -28.58 -24.52
C LEU A 122 -21.58 -30.02 -24.33
N TYR A 123 -20.83 -30.29 -23.24
CA TYR A 123 -20.38 -31.64 -22.90
C TYR A 123 -21.55 -32.60 -22.63
N PHE A 124 -22.59 -32.13 -21.94
CA PHE A 124 -23.80 -32.91 -21.68
C PHE A 124 -24.58 -33.23 -22.97
N PHE A 125 -24.78 -32.25 -23.85
CA PHE A 125 -25.45 -32.48 -25.12
C PHE A 125 -24.70 -33.47 -26.01
N ARG A 126 -23.36 -33.38 -26.09
CA ARG A 126 -22.53 -34.38 -26.79
C ARG A 126 -22.73 -35.76 -26.19
N ALA A 127 -22.60 -35.91 -24.87
CA ALA A 127 -22.79 -37.18 -24.18
C ALA A 127 -24.18 -37.81 -24.40
N PHE A 128 -25.25 -37.00 -24.58
CA PHE A 128 -26.59 -37.47 -24.93
C PHE A 128 -26.69 -37.91 -26.41
N VAL A 129 -26.15 -37.12 -27.34
CA VAL A 129 -26.13 -37.46 -28.78
C VAL A 129 -25.26 -38.70 -29.06
N ASP A 130 -24.22 -38.93 -28.26
CA ASP A 130 -23.37 -40.14 -28.28
C ASP A 130 -24.08 -41.41 -27.75
N GLY A 131 -25.39 -41.35 -27.48
CA GLY A 131 -26.24 -42.51 -27.18
C GLY A 131 -26.49 -42.80 -25.69
N LEU A 132 -26.12 -41.91 -24.77
CA LEU A 132 -26.50 -42.04 -23.36
C LEU A 132 -27.88 -41.42 -23.11
N GLU A 133 -28.68 -42.04 -22.26
CA GLU A 133 -29.94 -41.46 -21.78
C GLU A 133 -29.73 -40.10 -21.05
N TRP A 134 -30.72 -39.22 -21.14
CA TRP A 134 -30.66 -37.83 -20.66
C TRP A 134 -30.27 -37.67 -19.18
N GLY A 135 -30.71 -38.58 -18.30
CA GLY A 135 -30.31 -38.59 -16.89
C GLY A 135 -28.85 -39.02 -16.68
N PRO A 136 -28.47 -40.24 -17.11
CA PRO A 136 -27.09 -40.73 -17.10
C PRO A 136 -26.07 -39.81 -17.77
N ALA A 137 -26.38 -39.23 -18.93
CA ALA A 137 -25.51 -38.27 -19.63
C ALA A 137 -25.20 -37.05 -18.75
N ALA A 138 -26.21 -36.46 -18.09
CA ALA A 138 -26.01 -35.32 -17.21
C ALA A 138 -25.19 -35.68 -15.96
N LEU A 139 -25.37 -36.89 -15.43
CA LEU A 139 -24.59 -37.37 -14.28
C LEU A 139 -23.13 -37.68 -14.66
N LYS A 140 -22.89 -38.26 -15.86
CA LYS A 140 -21.55 -38.48 -16.41
C LYS A 140 -20.82 -37.16 -16.61
N THR A 141 -21.48 -36.16 -17.21
CA THR A 141 -20.90 -34.82 -17.39
C THR A 141 -20.60 -34.14 -16.07
N ALA A 142 -21.52 -34.18 -15.09
CA ALA A 142 -21.28 -33.60 -13.77
C ALA A 142 -20.05 -34.24 -13.10
N LYS A 143 -19.91 -35.57 -13.15
CA LYS A 143 -18.73 -36.28 -12.62
C LYS A 143 -17.44 -35.90 -13.36
N PHE A 144 -17.49 -35.83 -14.70
CA PHE A 144 -16.35 -35.44 -15.54
C PHE A 144 -15.81 -34.04 -15.17
N VAL A 145 -16.67 -33.08 -14.88
CA VAL A 145 -16.27 -31.71 -14.46
C VAL A 145 -16.01 -31.59 -12.94
N GLY A 146 -15.84 -32.71 -12.24
CA GLY A 146 -15.51 -32.76 -10.81
C GLY A 146 -16.66 -32.32 -9.88
N LYS A 147 -17.92 -32.55 -10.26
CA LYS A 147 -19.13 -32.12 -9.53
C LYS A 147 -20.09 -33.29 -9.26
N GLY A 148 -21.03 -33.05 -8.33
CA GLY A 148 -22.00 -34.03 -7.86
C GLY A 148 -23.41 -33.91 -8.47
N PRO A 149 -24.39 -34.68 -7.94
CA PRO A 149 -25.77 -34.73 -8.44
C PRO A 149 -26.50 -33.38 -8.52
N TYR A 150 -26.11 -32.39 -7.72
CA TYR A 150 -26.64 -31.03 -7.82
C TYR A 150 -26.40 -30.41 -9.20
N ILE A 151 -25.18 -30.51 -9.74
CA ILE A 151 -24.85 -29.99 -11.08
C ILE A 151 -25.51 -30.84 -12.18
N SER A 152 -25.67 -32.15 -11.98
CA SER A 152 -26.47 -33.00 -12.87
C SER A 152 -27.94 -32.57 -12.97
N ARG A 153 -28.53 -32.00 -11.90
CA ARG A 153 -29.86 -31.36 -11.99
C ARG A 153 -29.78 -30.02 -12.72
N LYS A 154 -28.86 -29.13 -12.31
CA LYS A 154 -28.73 -27.80 -12.91
C LYS A 154 -28.43 -27.80 -14.40
N VAL A 155 -27.53 -28.66 -14.86
CA VAL A 155 -27.24 -28.81 -16.30
C VAL A 155 -28.48 -29.28 -17.07
N ARG A 156 -29.31 -30.17 -16.53
CA ARG A 156 -30.59 -30.56 -17.16
C ARG A 156 -31.64 -29.44 -17.15
N GLU A 157 -31.69 -28.63 -16.09
CA GLU A 157 -32.57 -27.45 -16.02
C GLU A 157 -32.16 -26.42 -17.08
N TRP A 158 -30.89 -26.00 -17.12
CA TRP A 158 -30.39 -25.04 -18.09
C TRP A 158 -30.49 -25.54 -19.52
N SER A 159 -30.12 -26.80 -19.78
CA SER A 159 -30.22 -27.38 -21.12
C SER A 159 -31.66 -27.44 -21.64
N ARG A 160 -32.66 -27.65 -20.79
CA ARG A 160 -34.06 -27.56 -21.20
C ARG A 160 -34.48 -26.11 -21.45
N ALA A 161 -34.14 -25.19 -20.53
CA ALA A 161 -34.44 -23.77 -20.69
C ALA A 161 -33.86 -23.22 -22.00
N TYR A 162 -32.60 -23.55 -22.31
CA TYR A 162 -31.88 -23.15 -23.51
C TYR A 162 -32.44 -23.77 -24.81
N ILE A 163 -32.92 -25.01 -24.77
CA ILE A 163 -33.60 -25.63 -25.92
C ILE A 163 -34.97 -24.98 -26.18
N SER A 164 -35.67 -24.55 -25.13
CA SER A 164 -36.96 -23.85 -25.24
C SER A 164 -36.81 -22.37 -25.65
N ASP A 165 -35.74 -21.71 -25.21
CA ASP A 165 -35.39 -20.33 -25.52
C ASP A 165 -33.86 -20.17 -25.50
N CYS A 166 -33.25 -19.95 -26.67
CA CYS A 166 -31.80 -19.79 -26.81
C CYS A 166 -31.28 -18.48 -26.18
N GLY A 167 -32.15 -17.52 -25.84
CA GLY A 167 -31.80 -16.35 -25.03
C GLY A 167 -31.66 -16.67 -23.53
N ASN A 168 -32.14 -17.84 -23.07
CA ASN A 168 -32.17 -18.22 -21.66
C ASN A 168 -30.83 -18.82 -21.20
N LEU A 169 -29.85 -17.93 -21.02
CA LEU A 169 -28.50 -18.29 -20.63
C LEU A 169 -28.40 -18.78 -19.16
N PRO A 170 -27.53 -19.76 -18.86
CA PRO A 170 -27.45 -20.38 -17.54
C PRO A 170 -26.91 -19.40 -16.48
N PHE A 171 -27.75 -19.05 -15.52
CA PHE A 171 -27.36 -18.23 -14.36
C PHE A 171 -27.12 -19.10 -13.12
N ILE A 172 -25.86 -19.23 -12.68
CA ILE A 172 -25.53 -19.77 -11.35
C ILE A 172 -25.71 -18.66 -10.31
N ARG A 173 -26.82 -18.72 -9.55
CA ARG A 173 -26.79 -18.18 -8.18
C ARG A 173 -25.90 -19.08 -7.34
N TYR A 174 -24.68 -18.65 -7.05
CA TYR A 174 -23.83 -19.34 -6.08
C TYR A 174 -24.45 -19.20 -4.69
N GLY A 175 -25.21 -20.20 -4.28
CA GLY A 175 -25.84 -20.28 -2.95
C GLY A 175 -24.77 -20.29 -1.86
N GLY A 176 -24.61 -19.15 -1.18
CA GLY A 176 -23.61 -18.93 -0.13
C GLY A 176 -23.56 -17.46 0.30
N ALA A 177 -24.72 -16.81 0.36
CA ALA A 177 -24.87 -15.35 0.37
C ALA A 177 -24.49 -14.63 1.68
N TRP A 178 -23.75 -15.28 2.59
CA TRP A 178 -23.47 -14.74 3.94
C TRP A 178 -22.03 -14.94 4.45
N THR A 179 -21.07 -15.46 3.66
CA THR A 179 -19.67 -15.54 4.12
C THR A 179 -18.57 -15.68 3.05
N LYS A 180 -18.85 -15.40 1.76
CA LYS A 180 -17.78 -15.32 0.75
C LYS A 180 -17.37 -13.87 0.53
N SER A 181 -16.20 -13.51 1.05
CA SER A 181 -15.60 -12.19 0.81
C SER A 181 -15.33 -12.02 -0.69
N ARG A 182 -15.61 -10.82 -1.23
CA ARG A 182 -15.53 -10.51 -2.67
C ARG A 182 -14.13 -10.74 -3.25
N ILE A 183 -13.08 -10.68 -2.43
CA ILE A 183 -11.70 -10.99 -2.82
C ILE A 183 -11.45 -12.44 -3.29
N ARG A 184 -12.44 -13.33 -3.17
CA ARG A 184 -12.42 -14.70 -3.72
C ARG A 184 -13.07 -14.82 -5.10
N ASP A 185 -13.48 -13.70 -5.68
CA ASP A 185 -13.78 -13.59 -7.10
C ASP A 185 -12.45 -13.56 -7.85
N GLU A 186 -12.21 -14.55 -8.71
CA GLU A 186 -10.94 -14.76 -9.43
C GLU A 186 -10.60 -13.53 -10.29
N ASP A 187 -11.62 -12.93 -10.93
CA ASP A 187 -11.47 -11.80 -11.85
C ASP A 187 -11.12 -10.51 -11.08
N LEU A 188 -11.80 -10.25 -9.94
CA LEU A 188 -11.46 -9.12 -9.06
C LEU A 188 -10.08 -9.28 -8.41
N GLN A 189 -9.70 -10.50 -8.05
CA GLN A 189 -8.40 -10.79 -7.44
C GLN A 189 -7.25 -10.51 -8.42
N GLU A 190 -7.37 -10.93 -9.69
CA GLU A 190 -6.38 -10.65 -10.72
C GLU A 190 -6.28 -9.14 -11.02
N GLU A 191 -7.42 -8.46 -11.15
CA GLU A 191 -7.45 -7.02 -11.42
C GLU A 191 -6.83 -6.20 -10.27
N LEU A 192 -7.12 -6.54 -9.01
CA LEU A 192 -6.48 -5.95 -7.85
C LEU A 192 -4.96 -6.23 -7.83
N LEU A 193 -4.52 -7.43 -8.20
CA LEU A 193 -3.09 -7.74 -8.26
C LEU A 193 -2.36 -6.91 -9.32
N LEU A 194 -2.96 -6.74 -10.51
CA LEU A 194 -2.40 -5.89 -11.56
C LEU A 194 -2.33 -4.42 -11.12
N HIS A 195 -3.36 -3.91 -10.43
CA HIS A 195 -3.34 -2.56 -9.87
C HIS A 195 -2.25 -2.40 -8.79
N LEU A 196 -2.16 -3.32 -7.83
CA LEU A 196 -1.15 -3.26 -6.77
C LEU A 196 0.29 -3.38 -7.34
N GLN A 197 0.49 -4.12 -8.44
CA GLN A 197 1.78 -4.19 -9.14
C GLN A 197 2.12 -2.90 -9.87
N SER A 198 1.14 -2.20 -10.46
CA SER A 198 1.40 -0.94 -11.19
C SER A 198 1.84 0.21 -10.27
N LEU A 199 1.48 0.16 -8.99
CA LEU A 199 1.92 1.09 -7.94
C LEU A 199 3.38 0.84 -7.47
N GLY A 200 4.04 -0.20 -7.97
CA GLY A 200 5.45 -0.46 -7.71
C GLY A 200 5.74 -1.03 -6.31
N LYS A 201 6.82 -0.57 -5.66
CA LYS A 201 7.37 -1.22 -4.46
C LYS A 201 6.62 -0.89 -3.16
N TYR A 202 6.15 0.35 -3.00
CA TYR A 202 5.65 0.87 -1.71
C TYR A 202 4.12 0.93 -1.69
N VAL A 203 3.50 -0.23 -1.92
CA VAL A 203 2.05 -0.38 -1.98
C VAL A 203 1.44 -0.31 -0.57
N THR A 204 0.29 0.33 -0.44
CA THR A 204 -0.49 0.43 0.80
C THR A 204 -1.79 -0.37 0.72
N ALA A 205 -2.36 -0.73 1.87
CA ALA A 205 -3.72 -1.30 1.90
C ALA A 205 -4.80 -0.29 1.43
N SER A 206 -4.55 1.02 1.58
CA SER A 206 -5.46 2.05 1.07
C SER A 206 -5.56 2.08 -0.45
N ALA A 207 -4.56 1.58 -1.19
CA ALA A 207 -4.65 1.42 -2.64
C ALA A 207 -5.84 0.56 -3.09
N ILE A 208 -6.14 -0.53 -2.35
CA ILE A 208 -7.33 -1.34 -2.61
C ILE A 208 -8.61 -0.51 -2.42
N ILE A 209 -8.67 0.35 -1.40
CA ILE A 209 -9.85 1.19 -1.14
C ILE A 209 -10.05 2.19 -2.28
N ILE A 210 -8.99 2.89 -2.67
CA ILE A 210 -9.00 3.86 -3.78
C ILE A 210 -9.42 3.18 -5.08
N TYR A 211 -8.88 1.99 -5.36
CA TYR A 211 -9.24 1.22 -6.55
C TYR A 211 -10.73 0.85 -6.60
N LEU A 212 -11.28 0.39 -5.46
CA LEU A 212 -12.69 0.03 -5.33
C LEU A 212 -13.63 1.25 -5.26
N ASP A 213 -13.10 2.47 -5.15
CA ASP A 213 -13.88 3.71 -5.17
C ASP A 213 -14.22 4.18 -6.60
N HIS A 214 -13.51 3.66 -7.61
CA HIS A 214 -13.80 3.97 -9.01
C HIS A 214 -15.20 3.45 -9.40
N LEU A 215 -16.06 4.36 -9.86
CA LEU A 215 -17.46 4.07 -10.25
C LEU A 215 -17.58 2.90 -11.26
N GLU A 216 -16.62 2.77 -12.18
CA GLU A 216 -16.59 1.66 -13.15
C GLU A 216 -16.27 0.31 -12.49
N VAL A 217 -15.42 0.29 -11.46
CA VAL A 217 -15.12 -0.92 -10.66
C VAL A 217 -16.35 -1.28 -9.83
N GLN A 218 -16.96 -0.29 -9.18
CA GLN A 218 -18.20 -0.48 -8.40
C GLN A 218 -19.35 -1.04 -9.24
N ALA A 219 -19.56 -0.47 -10.44
CA ALA A 219 -20.58 -0.94 -11.38
C ALA A 219 -20.31 -2.36 -11.89
N ARG A 220 -19.05 -2.70 -12.22
CA ARG A 220 -18.68 -4.04 -12.72
C ARG A 220 -18.87 -5.14 -11.67
N TYR A 221 -18.51 -4.89 -10.41
CA TYR A 221 -18.59 -5.91 -9.34
C TYR A 221 -19.84 -5.80 -8.44
N GLY A 222 -20.71 -4.81 -8.69
CA GLY A 222 -21.94 -4.57 -7.92
C GLY A 222 -21.65 -4.18 -6.47
N LEU A 223 -20.72 -3.26 -6.27
CA LEU A 223 -20.36 -2.71 -4.96
C LEU A 223 -21.14 -1.41 -4.73
N THR A 224 -21.77 -1.28 -3.57
CA THR A 224 -22.51 -0.06 -3.17
C THR A 224 -21.68 0.89 -2.31
N GLU A 225 -20.65 0.35 -1.64
CA GLU A 225 -19.75 1.07 -0.73
C GLU A 225 -18.34 0.46 -0.85
N THR A 226 -17.32 1.26 -0.50
CA THR A 226 -15.93 0.79 -0.41
C THR A 226 -15.68 -0.03 0.86
N ILE A 227 -14.53 -0.71 0.91
CA ILE A 227 -14.17 -1.54 2.06
C ILE A 227 -13.42 -0.73 3.13
N SER A 228 -13.59 -1.09 4.40
CA SER A 228 -12.81 -0.49 5.49
C SER A 228 -11.32 -0.86 5.40
N LEU A 229 -10.45 -0.01 5.95
CA LEU A 229 -8.99 -0.24 5.95
C LEU A 229 -8.59 -1.60 6.56
N ALA A 230 -9.26 -2.02 7.63
CA ALA A 230 -9.02 -3.34 8.24
C ALA A 230 -9.40 -4.50 7.29
N MET A 231 -10.44 -4.32 6.46
CA MET A 231 -10.80 -5.30 5.43
C MET A 231 -9.80 -5.29 4.27
N ALA A 232 -9.33 -4.10 3.84
CA ALA A 232 -8.28 -3.98 2.84
C ALA A 232 -6.95 -4.65 3.27
N GLN A 233 -6.54 -4.49 4.53
CA GLN A 233 -5.37 -5.18 5.09
C GLN A 233 -5.52 -6.72 5.10
N ARG A 234 -6.72 -7.23 5.35
CA ARG A 234 -7.03 -8.67 5.19
C ARG A 234 -6.95 -9.10 3.73
N TRP A 235 -7.46 -8.29 2.81
CA TRP A 235 -7.42 -8.56 1.37
C TRP A 235 -5.97 -8.59 0.84
N MET A 236 -5.11 -7.66 1.25
CA MET A 236 -3.66 -7.70 0.97
C MET A 236 -3.06 -9.07 1.33
N THR A 237 -3.46 -9.65 2.47
CA THR A 237 -2.96 -10.97 2.93
C THR A 237 -3.50 -12.14 2.10
N GLU A 238 -4.79 -12.09 1.71
CA GLU A 238 -5.44 -13.10 0.87
C GLU A 238 -4.85 -13.10 -0.55
N VAL A 239 -4.69 -11.93 -1.19
CA VAL A 239 -4.14 -11.82 -2.56
C VAL A 239 -2.63 -12.10 -2.66
N GLY A 240 -1.92 -12.21 -1.54
CA GLY A 240 -0.55 -12.71 -1.58
C GLY A 240 0.52 -11.77 -1.03
N TYR A 241 0.19 -10.64 -0.43
CA TYR A 241 1.16 -9.79 0.25
C TYR A 241 1.32 -10.17 1.73
N ARG A 242 2.44 -9.76 2.33
CA ARG A 242 2.70 -9.83 3.77
C ARG A 242 3.28 -8.51 4.24
N TRP A 243 2.80 -8.00 5.37
CA TRP A 243 3.41 -6.86 6.05
C TRP A 243 4.55 -7.36 6.94
N GLY A 244 5.74 -6.78 6.81
CA GLY A 244 6.91 -7.21 7.58
C GLY A 244 8.00 -6.16 7.63
N LYS A 245 8.83 -6.28 8.66
CA LYS A 245 10.14 -5.61 8.79
C LYS A 245 11.24 -6.61 8.51
N ASP A 246 12.37 -6.15 8.00
CA ASP A 246 13.64 -6.86 8.23
C ASP A 246 13.88 -6.93 9.75
N PRO A 247 14.08 -8.11 10.36
CA PRO A 247 14.34 -8.21 11.79
C PRO A 247 15.69 -7.55 12.12
N LYS A 248 15.65 -6.51 12.93
CA LYS A 248 16.84 -5.86 13.50
C LYS A 248 16.96 -6.19 14.97
N GLY A 249 18.20 -6.21 15.47
CA GLY A 249 18.47 -6.33 16.90
C GLY A 249 17.78 -5.21 17.69
N GLN A 250 17.29 -5.56 18.87
CA GLN A 250 16.63 -4.64 19.78
C GLN A 250 17.71 -3.87 20.54
N TYR A 251 17.71 -2.54 20.43
CA TYR A 251 18.53 -1.70 21.30
C TYR A 251 17.91 -1.72 22.70
N VAL A 252 18.70 -2.12 23.69
CA VAL A 252 18.32 -1.97 25.10
C VAL A 252 18.70 -0.56 25.48
N ASP A 253 17.68 0.30 25.65
CA ASP A 253 17.89 1.63 26.21
C ASP A 253 18.36 1.48 27.67
N GLY A 254 19.51 2.08 27.98
CA GLY A 254 20.16 1.98 29.28
C GLY A 254 19.48 2.79 30.39
N HIS A 255 18.34 3.44 30.12
CA HIS A 255 17.68 4.36 31.06
C HIS A 255 17.26 3.71 32.39
N GLU A 256 17.13 2.39 32.45
CA GLU A 256 16.72 1.65 33.66
C GLU A 256 17.90 1.27 34.58
N ARG A 257 19.15 1.57 34.19
CA ARG A 257 20.30 1.32 35.06
C ARG A 257 20.23 2.14 36.34
N ASP A 258 20.62 1.55 37.46
CA ASP A 258 20.58 2.16 38.78
C ASP A 258 21.30 3.51 38.86
N ASP A 259 22.42 3.69 38.15
CA ASP A 259 23.17 4.95 38.12
C ASP A 259 22.45 6.06 37.34
N VAL A 260 21.81 5.71 36.22
CA VAL A 260 20.98 6.64 35.44
C VAL A 260 19.71 7.02 36.20
N VAL A 261 19.05 6.05 36.83
CA VAL A 261 17.89 6.29 37.70
C VAL A 261 18.28 7.16 38.90
N PHE A 262 19.40 6.87 39.56
CA PHE A 262 19.90 7.67 40.68
C PHE A 262 20.15 9.12 40.27
N TYR A 263 20.87 9.37 39.15
CA TYR A 263 21.08 10.72 38.63
C TYR A 263 19.77 11.42 38.29
N ARG A 264 18.83 10.71 37.65
CA ARG A 264 17.52 11.28 37.28
C ARG A 264 16.75 11.75 38.51
N GLN A 265 16.62 10.91 39.54
CA GLN A 265 15.83 11.23 40.73
C GLN A 265 16.51 12.25 41.66
N ASN A 266 17.84 12.20 41.81
CA ASN A 266 18.57 12.99 42.82
C ASN A 266 19.24 14.25 42.24
N SER A 267 19.36 14.39 40.91
CA SER A 267 20.03 15.54 40.28
C SER A 267 19.17 16.19 39.20
N PHE A 268 18.73 15.45 38.19
CA PHE A 268 17.99 16.03 37.06
C PHE A 268 16.61 16.56 37.47
N ILE A 269 15.76 15.74 38.09
CA ILE A 269 14.40 16.15 38.50
C ILE A 269 14.43 17.33 39.50
N PRO A 270 15.27 17.33 40.56
CA PRO A 270 15.39 18.48 41.46
C PRO A 270 15.95 19.75 40.82
N ALA A 271 16.77 19.64 39.76
CA ALA A 271 17.20 20.81 38.97
C ALA A 271 16.08 21.30 38.06
N TRP A 272 15.36 20.39 37.39
CA TRP A 272 14.21 20.72 36.54
C TRP A 272 13.13 21.49 37.30
N TYR A 273 12.72 21.03 38.49
CA TYR A 273 11.70 21.73 39.28
C TYR A 273 12.07 23.16 39.69
N LYS A 274 13.35 23.53 39.72
CA LYS A 274 13.78 24.92 39.98
C LYS A 274 13.61 25.81 38.76
N ILE A 275 13.74 25.23 37.56
CA ILE A 275 13.52 25.91 36.28
C ILE A 275 12.02 26.02 36.01
N ASP A 276 11.29 24.91 36.15
CA ASP A 276 9.84 24.72 35.90
C ASP A 276 8.99 25.85 36.53
N ALA A 277 9.34 26.27 37.74
CA ALA A 277 8.67 27.35 38.47
C ALA A 277 8.59 28.69 37.70
N ASN A 278 9.57 28.99 36.85
CA ASN A 278 9.64 30.23 36.06
C ASN A 278 9.26 30.03 34.58
N THR A 279 8.89 28.82 34.16
CA THR A 279 8.50 28.50 32.78
C THR A 279 7.03 28.85 32.50
N ARG A 280 6.66 28.91 31.20
CA ARG A 280 5.24 29.02 30.81
C ARG A 280 4.53 27.67 30.99
N ARG A 281 3.36 27.70 31.63
CA ARG A 281 2.49 26.53 31.79
C ARG A 281 1.38 26.58 30.77
N TRP A 282 1.26 25.52 29.98
CA TRP A 282 0.28 25.39 28.91
C TRP A 282 -0.86 24.50 29.36
N SER A 283 -2.11 24.90 29.10
CA SER A 283 -3.25 24.16 29.63
C SER A 283 -3.45 22.82 28.93
N SER A 284 -3.65 21.76 29.71
CA SER A 284 -3.90 20.41 29.17
C SER A 284 -5.25 20.29 28.46
N ALA A 285 -6.21 21.17 28.78
CA ALA A 285 -7.51 21.24 28.10
C ALA A 285 -7.48 22.08 26.81
N ASN A 286 -6.56 23.05 26.72
CA ASN A 286 -6.34 23.89 25.54
C ASN A 286 -4.85 24.20 25.40
N PRO A 287 -4.09 23.41 24.61
CA PRO A 287 -2.65 23.56 24.45
C PRO A 287 -2.17 24.90 23.87
N LEU A 288 -3.09 25.73 23.36
CA LEU A 288 -2.82 27.07 22.85
C LEU A 288 -2.94 28.17 23.91
N GLN A 289 -3.29 27.82 25.15
CA GLN A 289 -3.53 28.77 26.24
C GLN A 289 -2.47 28.63 27.34
N CYS A 290 -1.72 29.70 27.58
CA CYS A 290 -0.87 29.83 28.76
C CYS A 290 -1.74 30.08 30.00
N GLU A 291 -1.46 29.38 31.10
CA GLU A 291 -2.22 29.48 32.35
C GLU A 291 -1.82 30.68 33.23
N ASN A 292 -0.68 31.33 32.94
CA ASN A 292 0.05 32.20 33.87
C ASN A 292 0.33 33.63 33.37
N ASP A 293 -0.35 34.13 32.33
CA ASP A 293 0.07 35.37 31.63
C ASP A 293 -0.24 36.70 32.35
N GLU A 294 -1.21 36.77 33.27
CA GLU A 294 -1.74 38.08 33.73
C GLU A 294 -1.17 38.63 35.06
N THR A 295 -0.40 37.85 35.84
CA THR A 295 -0.02 38.24 37.22
C THR A 295 1.45 38.04 37.60
N ASP A 296 2.27 37.45 36.74
CA ASP A 296 3.68 37.15 37.06
C ASP A 296 4.63 38.21 36.47
N VAL A 297 5.29 38.96 37.36
CA VAL A 297 6.12 40.14 37.03
C VAL A 297 7.61 39.76 36.87
N GLY A 298 7.95 38.47 36.89
CA GLY A 298 9.32 37.97 36.69
C GLY A 298 9.71 37.77 35.21
N ARG A 299 11.03 37.77 34.93
CA ARG A 299 11.57 37.24 33.66
C ARG A 299 11.16 35.77 33.55
N LYS A 300 10.56 35.39 32.43
CA LYS A 300 10.20 33.99 32.15
C LYS A 300 11.43 33.22 31.69
N THR A 301 11.51 31.94 32.07
CA THR A 301 12.56 31.05 31.59
C THR A 301 12.06 30.21 30.42
N VAL A 302 12.74 30.30 29.28
CA VAL A 302 12.48 29.50 28.08
C VAL A 302 13.53 28.39 27.97
N VAL A 303 13.06 27.17 27.75
CA VAL A 303 13.91 25.98 27.69
C VAL A 303 14.10 25.53 26.24
N TRP A 304 15.35 25.44 25.81
CA TRP A 304 15.78 25.07 24.47
C TRP A 304 16.42 23.69 24.50
N PHE A 305 15.69 22.69 24.01
CA PHE A 305 16.19 21.32 23.86
C PHE A 305 17.02 21.18 22.59
N HIS A 306 18.25 20.68 22.73
CA HIS A 306 19.14 20.34 21.63
C HIS A 306 19.15 18.83 21.38
N ASN A 307 19.31 18.44 20.11
CA ASN A 307 19.62 17.07 19.72
C ASN A 307 20.20 17.04 18.29
N GLU A 308 21.02 16.04 17.98
CA GLU A 308 21.44 15.74 16.61
C GLU A 308 20.70 14.54 16.00
N SER A 309 20.25 14.71 14.76
CA SER A 309 19.67 13.62 13.97
C SER A 309 20.46 13.41 12.69
N THR A 310 20.85 12.17 12.40
CA THR A 310 21.57 11.82 11.16
C THR A 310 20.63 11.12 10.19
N PHE A 311 20.40 11.77 9.05
CA PHE A 311 19.66 11.24 7.91
C PHE A 311 20.63 10.67 6.88
N TYR A 312 20.23 9.60 6.20
CA TYR A 312 21.03 8.93 5.20
C TYR A 312 20.35 8.99 3.82
N ALA A 313 21.13 9.17 2.76
CA ALA A 313 20.64 9.20 1.37
C ALA A 313 20.00 7.88 0.91
N HIS A 314 20.20 6.80 1.67
CA HIS A 314 19.47 5.56 1.51
C HIS A 314 18.68 5.20 2.79
N ASP A 315 18.09 6.16 3.48
CA ASP A 315 17.07 5.88 4.49
C ASP A 315 15.85 5.26 3.83
N ARG A 316 15.76 3.93 3.94
CA ARG A 316 14.74 3.12 3.27
C ARG A 316 13.53 2.97 4.17
N GLN A 317 12.34 3.00 3.57
CA GLN A 317 11.17 2.36 4.17
C GLN A 317 11.45 0.86 4.32
N LYS A 318 11.92 0.46 5.50
CA LYS A 318 12.29 -0.91 5.90
C LYS A 318 11.05 -1.77 6.29
N THR A 319 9.84 -1.21 6.16
CA THR A 319 8.54 -1.88 6.42
C THR A 319 7.56 -1.60 5.28
N TYR A 320 7.15 -2.62 4.53
CA TYR A 320 6.20 -2.47 3.42
C TYR A 320 5.45 -3.78 3.16
N TRP A 321 4.43 -3.74 2.30
CA TRP A 321 3.73 -4.95 1.84
C TRP A 321 4.56 -5.65 0.77
N VAL A 322 5.00 -6.87 1.04
CA VAL A 322 5.86 -7.67 0.16
C VAL A 322 5.06 -8.85 -0.43
N PRO A 323 5.03 -9.08 -1.75
CA PRO A 323 4.46 -10.30 -2.33
C PRO A 323 5.13 -11.56 -1.79
N LYS A 324 4.37 -12.63 -1.53
CA LYS A 324 4.86 -13.91 -0.95
C LYS A 324 6.04 -14.51 -1.72
N ASP A 325 6.04 -14.36 -3.04
CA ASP A 325 7.06 -14.92 -3.96
C ASP A 325 8.11 -13.88 -4.42
N ALA A 326 8.14 -12.69 -3.80
CA ALA A 326 9.11 -11.66 -4.15
C ALA A 326 10.53 -12.10 -3.79
N LYS A 327 11.41 -12.10 -4.80
CA LYS A 327 12.85 -12.36 -4.61
C LYS A 327 13.51 -11.12 -4.00
N ALA A 328 14.52 -11.34 -3.15
CA ALA A 328 15.36 -10.27 -2.65
C ALA A 328 16.06 -9.55 -3.81
N LEU A 329 15.72 -8.29 -4.04
CA LEU A 329 16.38 -7.45 -5.04
C LEU A 329 17.76 -7.02 -4.53
N PRO A 330 18.81 -7.00 -5.38
CA PRO A 330 20.09 -6.40 -5.03
C PRO A 330 19.91 -4.95 -4.58
N GLN A 331 20.53 -4.58 -3.47
CA GLN A 331 20.45 -3.22 -2.92
C GLN A 331 21.83 -2.56 -2.93
N GLN A 332 21.87 -1.24 -3.09
CA GLN A 332 23.10 -0.47 -2.90
C GLN A 332 23.66 -0.70 -1.49
N LYS A 333 24.98 -0.96 -1.43
CA LYS A 333 25.70 -1.33 -0.20
C LYS A 333 25.83 -0.11 0.71
N GLY A 334 25.45 -0.29 1.98
CA GLY A 334 25.49 0.77 3.01
C GLY A 334 24.27 1.70 2.96
N GLU A 335 24.22 2.63 3.92
CA GLU A 335 23.14 3.62 4.04
C GLU A 335 23.41 4.89 3.21
N GLY A 336 24.59 4.99 2.59
CA GLY A 336 24.95 6.05 1.64
C GLY A 336 25.46 7.32 2.31
N SER A 337 25.31 8.45 1.63
CA SER A 337 25.69 9.78 2.14
C SER A 337 24.86 10.15 3.37
N SER A 338 25.51 10.42 4.50
CA SER A 338 24.86 11.03 5.66
C SER A 338 24.75 12.56 5.55
N LEU A 339 23.74 13.10 6.23
CA LEU A 339 23.56 14.50 6.59
C LEU A 339 23.07 14.53 8.05
N MET A 340 23.87 15.09 8.94
CA MET A 340 23.49 15.37 10.32
C MET A 340 22.84 16.76 10.40
N VAL A 341 21.78 16.85 11.20
CA VAL A 341 21.09 18.10 11.54
C VAL A 341 21.13 18.24 13.05
N ALA A 342 21.73 19.31 13.54
CA ALA A 342 21.72 19.70 14.96
C ALA A 342 20.94 21.01 15.08
N ASP A 343 20.04 21.12 16.05
CA ASP A 343 19.19 22.32 16.22
C ASP A 343 18.60 22.41 17.63
N PHE A 344 18.03 23.57 17.97
CA PHE A 344 17.35 23.82 19.25
C PHE A 344 15.85 24.00 19.04
N ILE A 345 15.04 23.43 19.94
CA ILE A 345 13.59 23.57 19.96
C ILE A 345 13.08 23.94 21.35
N SER A 346 12.16 24.90 21.44
CA SER A 346 11.41 25.25 22.65
C SER A 346 9.91 24.98 22.46
N ALA A 347 9.17 24.86 23.57
CA ALA A 347 7.70 24.79 23.53
C ALA A 347 7.08 26.14 23.13
N ASP A 348 7.70 27.24 23.55
CA ASP A 348 7.23 28.61 23.37
C ASP A 348 7.34 29.10 21.91
N TYR A 349 8.43 28.77 21.22
CA TYR A 349 8.76 29.33 19.90
C TYR A 349 9.04 28.28 18.82
N GLY A 350 9.07 26.99 19.15
CA GLY A 350 9.49 25.95 18.22
C GLY A 350 10.99 26.03 17.93
N TRP A 351 11.39 25.93 16.67
CA TRP A 351 12.82 25.91 16.28
C TRP A 351 13.47 27.29 16.43
N LEU A 352 14.70 27.34 16.98
CA LEU A 352 15.40 28.61 17.24
C LEU A 352 15.81 29.35 15.95
N HIS A 353 15.09 30.43 15.68
CA HIS A 353 15.30 31.37 14.58
C HIS A 353 15.26 32.81 15.09
N SER A 354 15.79 33.75 14.32
CA SER A 354 15.56 35.17 14.57
C SER A 354 14.10 35.56 14.28
N HIS A 355 13.63 36.65 14.90
CA HIS A 355 12.31 37.22 14.67
C HIS A 355 12.04 37.58 13.19
N ASP A 356 13.10 37.91 12.42
CA ASP A 356 13.01 38.19 10.99
C ASP A 356 13.19 36.94 10.09
N GLY A 357 13.37 35.76 10.69
CA GLY A 357 13.53 34.48 10.02
C GLY A 357 14.81 34.29 9.20
N LYS A 358 15.76 35.24 9.25
CA LYS A 358 17.00 35.20 8.46
C LYS A 358 18.13 34.41 9.12
N GLU A 359 18.12 34.33 10.45
CA GLU A 359 19.12 33.62 11.24
C GLU A 359 18.47 32.38 11.88
N SER A 360 19.25 31.31 12.01
CA SER A 360 18.83 30.02 12.56
C SER A 360 19.99 29.40 13.33
N ALA A 361 19.71 28.80 14.48
CA ALA A 361 20.72 28.05 15.22
C ALA A 361 21.04 26.67 14.60
N ARG A 362 20.27 26.25 13.58
CA ARG A 362 20.44 24.97 12.89
C ARG A 362 21.82 24.83 12.23
N VAL A 363 22.43 23.67 12.43
CA VAL A 363 23.63 23.22 11.72
C VAL A 363 23.27 22.05 10.80
N LEU A 364 23.76 22.12 9.56
CA LEU A 364 23.72 21.03 8.59
C LEU A 364 25.14 20.53 8.37
N PHE A 365 25.43 19.31 8.81
CA PHE A 365 26.79 18.76 8.86
C PHE A 365 26.92 17.48 8.01
N ARG A 366 27.82 17.49 7.03
CA ARG A 366 28.04 16.37 6.11
C ARG A 366 29.13 15.46 6.65
N ALA A 367 28.79 14.63 7.63
CA ALA A 367 29.74 13.70 8.25
C ALA A 367 30.45 12.79 7.23
N GLY A 368 31.72 12.49 7.50
CA GLY A 368 32.52 11.50 6.76
C GLY A 368 33.88 12.00 6.24
N LYS A 369 34.76 11.04 5.90
CA LYS A 369 36.09 11.31 5.32
C LYS A 369 35.96 11.91 3.92
N GLY A 370 36.61 13.05 3.68
CA GLY A 370 36.47 13.82 2.43
C GLY A 370 35.24 14.73 2.40
N ARG A 371 34.72 15.08 3.58
CA ARG A 371 33.63 16.04 3.83
C ARG A 371 33.97 16.82 5.11
N ASP A 372 32.97 17.27 5.84
CA ASP A 372 33.08 18.10 7.05
C ASP A 372 33.71 17.34 8.24
N GLY A 373 33.79 16.00 8.18
CA GLY A 373 34.53 15.19 9.16
C GLY A 373 33.63 14.56 10.23
N TYR A 374 33.90 14.90 11.50
CA TYR A 374 33.14 14.46 12.68
C TYR A 374 32.62 15.70 13.41
N PHE A 375 31.39 15.64 13.94
CA PHE A 375 30.87 16.75 14.75
C PHE A 375 31.55 16.75 16.12
N THR A 376 32.14 17.89 16.47
CA THR A 376 33.04 18.08 17.61
C THR A 376 32.48 19.10 18.62
N ASN A 377 33.07 19.11 19.81
CA ASN A 377 32.75 20.11 20.84
C ASN A 377 32.97 21.55 20.35
N ASP A 378 34.01 21.83 19.56
CA ASP A 378 34.24 23.17 18.98
C ASP A 378 33.06 23.62 18.10
N GLU A 379 32.47 22.72 17.32
CA GLU A 379 31.33 23.01 16.45
C GLU A 379 30.03 23.18 17.24
N ILE A 380 29.85 22.42 18.33
CA ILE A 380 28.78 22.63 19.32
C ILE A 380 28.94 24.01 19.98
N LEU A 381 30.14 24.41 20.40
CA LEU A 381 30.41 25.72 20.99
C LEU A 381 30.15 26.86 20.00
N VAL A 382 30.47 26.68 18.71
CA VAL A 382 30.12 27.63 17.64
C VAL A 382 28.59 27.72 17.47
N GLN A 383 27.89 26.58 17.50
CA GLN A 383 26.44 26.53 17.41
C GLN A 383 25.77 27.25 18.59
N VAL A 384 26.22 26.98 19.83
CA VAL A 384 25.71 27.60 21.06
C VAL A 384 25.96 29.11 21.05
N LYS A 385 27.14 29.58 20.66
CA LYS A 385 27.43 31.02 20.53
C LYS A 385 26.49 31.71 19.54
N LYS A 386 26.16 31.05 18.43
CA LYS A 386 25.17 31.54 17.46
C LYS A 386 23.76 31.58 18.05
N ALA A 387 23.35 30.54 18.78
CA ALA A 387 22.08 30.47 19.47
C ALA A 387 21.95 31.61 20.51
N MET A 388 22.96 31.81 21.35
CA MET A 388 23.02 32.91 22.31
C MET A 388 22.90 34.28 21.64
N GLY A 389 23.62 34.52 20.53
CA GLY A 389 23.53 35.79 19.80
C GLY A 389 22.15 36.08 19.19
N ILE A 390 21.37 35.05 18.82
CA ILE A 390 19.96 35.22 18.42
C ILE A 390 19.12 35.60 19.66
N LEU A 391 19.30 34.89 20.78
CA LEU A 391 18.50 35.10 21.99
C LEU A 391 18.76 36.46 22.67
N GLU A 392 20.02 36.89 22.77
CA GLU A 392 20.41 38.19 23.33
C GLU A 392 19.82 39.37 22.54
N LYS A 393 19.62 39.19 21.23
CA LYS A 393 19.13 40.20 20.29
C LYS A 393 17.60 40.25 20.23
N ASP A 394 16.96 39.08 20.10
CA ASP A 394 15.53 38.99 19.80
C ASP A 394 14.68 38.69 21.06
N TYR A 395 15.26 38.10 22.12
CA TYR A 395 14.59 37.72 23.37
C TYR A 395 15.31 38.25 24.65
N PRO A 396 15.68 39.55 24.73
CA PRO A 396 16.52 40.09 25.80
C PRO A 396 15.85 40.10 27.20
N ASP A 397 14.52 40.05 27.24
CA ASP A 397 13.72 40.13 28.48
C ASP A 397 13.42 38.75 29.11
N GLU A 398 13.95 37.67 28.53
CA GLU A 398 13.75 36.29 28.99
C GLU A 398 15.05 35.64 29.46
N ASP A 399 14.93 34.69 30.38
CA ASP A 399 16.05 33.83 30.77
C ASP A 399 16.03 32.55 29.92
N HIS A 400 17.20 32.06 29.49
CA HIS A 400 17.29 30.95 28.55
C HIS A 400 18.10 29.79 29.13
N VAL A 401 17.54 28.57 29.08
CA VAL A 401 18.23 27.34 29.48
C VAL A 401 18.37 26.41 28.28
N PHE A 402 19.61 26.03 27.97
CA PHE A 402 19.91 25.00 26.98
C PHE A 402 19.96 23.62 27.65
N VAL A 403 19.30 22.63 27.04
CA VAL A 403 19.28 21.24 27.51
C VAL A 403 19.89 20.35 26.43
N PHE A 404 20.96 19.64 26.81
CA PHE A 404 21.66 18.67 25.98
C PHE A 404 21.50 17.26 26.57
N ASP A 405 21.81 16.25 25.77
CA ASP A 405 22.06 14.91 26.30
C ASP A 405 23.48 14.81 26.92
N ASN A 406 23.77 13.67 27.54
CA ASN A 406 25.08 13.41 28.16
C ASN A 406 26.11 12.80 27.18
N ALA A 407 26.02 13.07 25.86
CA ALA A 407 27.01 12.61 24.90
C ALA A 407 28.41 13.16 25.25
N THR A 408 29.45 12.34 25.02
CA THR A 408 30.84 12.71 25.37
C THR A 408 31.41 13.91 24.62
N THR A 409 30.69 14.41 23.60
CA THR A 409 30.95 15.67 22.88
C THR A 409 30.38 16.89 23.60
N HIS A 410 29.27 16.75 24.32
CA HIS A 410 28.63 17.80 25.14
C HIS A 410 29.33 18.00 26.49
N LEU A 411 30.05 17.00 26.99
CA LEU A 411 30.71 17.00 28.31
C LEU A 411 32.20 17.40 28.30
N LYS A 412 32.68 17.97 27.19
CA LYS A 412 34.07 18.45 27.02
C LYS A 412 34.14 19.98 27.07
#